data_AF-B9SUG4-F1
#
_entry.id   AF-B9SUG4-F1
#
_cell.length_a   1.000
_cell.length_b   1.000
_cell.length_c   1.000
_cell.angle_alpha   90.00
_cell.angle_beta   90.00
_cell.angle_gamma   90.00
#
_symmetry.space_group_name_H-M   'P 1'
#
loop_
_entity.id
_entity.type
_entity.pdbx_description
1 polymer ?
#
loop_
_entity_poly.entity_id
_entity_poly.type
_entity_poly.pdbx_seq_one_letter_code
_entity_poly.pdbx_strand_id
1 'polypeptide(L)'
;MHLKRALWSSRFKENSPEEEESSADPPPQQPSSTAVDELVNSLNKQRLYREVTLALRTGLKDASAEFSFLRLRGLRSLLNFLRSVAQSDSRINLFCQTQSIPELQVVPVLFEHCLKEGEDDRVESLDVIFGVEPLKITSPSTGAEIALALRVLEGCCLLHSESTILAHQHKAIEVIPLFHVFRYSDFEVCNGIEEVAVLIRDKQVDENLRLKCGEFLLLFIGHVNRREGPPLYTIHEDIRRLLGETSASLIWAASQFGSTLDPEQRMTALHIQARRVLESLDLY
;
A
#
# COMPACT_ATOMS: atom_id res chain seq x y z
N MET A 1 3.60 -42.10 21.42
CA MET A 1 4.47 -41.04 21.95
C MET A 1 3.60 -40.01 22.64
N HIS A 2 3.53 -40.03 23.97
CA HIS A 2 2.77 -39.06 24.75
C HIS A 2 3.71 -37.94 25.18
N LEU A 3 3.49 -36.74 24.65
CA LEU A 3 4.19 -35.53 25.11
C LEU A 3 3.82 -35.30 26.57
N LYS A 4 4.83 -35.28 27.46
CA LYS A 4 4.67 -34.96 28.88
C LYS A 4 4.00 -33.58 29.02
N ARG A 5 2.97 -33.51 29.87
CA ARG A 5 2.29 -32.24 30.23
C ARG A 5 3.31 -31.23 30.80
N ALA A 6 3.09 -29.95 30.48
CA ALA A 6 3.87 -28.84 31.00
C ALA A 6 3.72 -28.71 32.52
N LEU A 7 4.85 -28.53 33.20
CA LEU A 7 5.01 -28.52 34.68
C LEU A 7 4.24 -27.41 35.42
N TRP A 8 3.61 -26.48 34.71
CA TRP A 8 2.96 -25.29 35.27
C TRP A 8 1.44 -25.46 35.43
N SER A 9 0.87 -26.56 34.94
CA SER A 9 -0.57 -26.86 35.05
C SER A 9 -1.01 -27.25 36.47
N SER A 10 -0.09 -27.45 37.40
CA SER A 10 -0.36 -28.06 38.70
C SER A 10 -0.68 -27.07 39.83
N ARG A 11 -0.75 -25.76 39.57
CA ARG A 11 -0.84 -24.75 40.65
C ARG A 11 -2.19 -24.05 40.82
N PHE A 12 -3.23 -24.46 40.10
CA PHE A 12 -4.57 -23.88 40.25
C PHE A 12 -5.62 -24.97 40.45
N LYS A 13 -5.84 -25.30 41.73
CA LYS A 13 -6.94 -26.04 42.39
C LYS A 13 -6.32 -26.50 43.72
N GLU A 14 -6.73 -26.11 44.92
CA GLU A 14 -8.02 -25.72 45.48
C GLU A 14 -7.76 -24.72 46.64
N ASN A 15 -8.71 -23.80 46.89
CA ASN A 15 -9.33 -23.62 48.21
C ASN A 15 -10.17 -22.33 48.27
N SER A 16 -11.46 -22.54 48.45
CA SER A 16 -12.39 -21.71 49.23
C SER A 16 -13.39 -22.73 49.83
N PRO A 17 -13.87 -22.58 51.07
CA PRO A 17 -14.45 -21.33 51.54
C PRO A 17 -14.25 -20.97 53.04
N GLU A 18 -14.85 -19.83 53.39
CA GLU A 18 -15.33 -19.36 54.71
C GLU A 18 -14.47 -18.39 55.54
N GLU A 19 -15.22 -17.50 56.20
CA GLU A 19 -14.93 -16.14 56.62
C GLU A 19 -14.36 -16.02 58.06
N GLU A 20 -13.96 -14.78 58.37
CA GLU A 20 -13.82 -14.14 59.69
C GLU A 20 -12.42 -13.99 60.36
N GLU A 21 -11.97 -12.74 60.28
CA GLU A 21 -11.38 -11.85 61.30
C GLU A 21 -9.92 -11.96 61.81
N SER A 22 -9.30 -10.77 61.78
CA SER A 22 -8.31 -10.21 62.71
C SER A 22 -6.86 -10.71 62.65
N SER A 23 -5.97 -9.92 62.04
CA SER A 23 -4.96 -9.09 62.73
C SER A 23 -3.81 -8.69 61.79
N ALA A 24 -3.17 -7.58 62.15
CA ALA A 24 -2.23 -6.81 61.35
C ALA A 24 -0.93 -7.55 60.98
N ASP A 25 -0.54 -7.45 59.71
CA ASP A 25 0.86 -7.44 59.26
C ASP A 25 0.96 -6.83 57.84
N PRO A 26 2.09 -6.19 57.48
CA PRO A 26 2.22 -5.43 56.24
C PRO A 26 2.23 -6.36 55.01
N PRO A 27 1.70 -5.94 53.85
CA PRO A 27 1.59 -6.82 52.69
C PRO A 27 2.99 -7.25 52.21
N PRO A 28 3.21 -8.55 51.94
CA PRO A 28 4.43 -9.00 51.29
C PRO A 28 4.44 -8.43 49.87
N GLN A 29 5.49 -7.68 49.56
CA GLN A 29 5.85 -7.33 48.19
C GLN A 29 5.86 -8.62 47.35
N GLN A 30 5.08 -8.66 46.26
CA GLN A 30 5.20 -9.66 45.21
C GLN A 30 6.01 -9.07 44.03
N PRO A 31 7.36 -9.12 44.06
CA PRO A 31 8.20 -8.62 42.96
C PRO A 31 8.44 -9.65 41.85
N SER A 32 8.07 -10.93 42.04
CA SER A 32 8.51 -12.01 41.13
C SER A 32 7.68 -12.16 39.87
N SER A 33 6.38 -11.83 39.87
CA SER A 33 5.56 -11.85 38.64
C SER A 33 5.94 -10.72 37.70
N THR A 34 6.13 -9.52 38.22
CA THR A 34 6.44 -8.31 37.44
C THR A 34 7.77 -8.42 36.69
N ALA A 35 8.83 -8.95 37.34
CA ALA A 35 10.12 -9.12 36.70
C ALA A 35 10.10 -10.16 35.57
N VAL A 36 9.28 -11.22 35.71
CA VAL A 36 9.11 -12.22 34.65
C VAL A 36 8.30 -11.65 33.49
N ASP A 37 7.24 -10.89 33.77
CA ASP A 37 6.43 -10.24 32.74
C ASP A 37 7.24 -9.20 31.95
N GLU A 38 8.08 -8.42 32.63
CA GLU A 38 9.04 -7.50 31.99
C GLU A 38 10.03 -8.21 31.08
N LEU A 39 10.59 -9.35 31.55
CA LEU A 39 11.50 -10.16 30.75
C LEU A 39 10.80 -10.72 29.51
N VAL A 40 9.58 -11.24 29.64
CA VAL A 40 8.77 -11.77 28.54
C VAL A 40 8.47 -10.66 27.52
N ASN A 41 8.08 -9.47 27.99
CA ASN A 41 7.84 -8.31 27.13
C ASN A 41 9.11 -7.87 26.40
N SER A 42 10.25 -7.88 27.07
CA SER A 42 11.55 -7.56 26.47
C SER A 42 11.95 -8.56 25.38
N LEU A 43 11.78 -9.86 25.64
CA LEU A 43 12.06 -10.92 24.65
C LEU A 43 11.11 -10.85 23.46
N ASN A 44 9.82 -10.60 23.70
CA ASN A 44 8.83 -10.41 22.63
C ASN A 44 9.18 -9.19 21.77
N LYS A 45 9.57 -8.07 22.39
CA LYS A 45 10.06 -6.90 21.69
C LYS A 45 11.27 -7.27 20.83
N GLN A 46 12.30 -7.89 21.40
CA GLN A 46 13.51 -8.29 20.67
C GLN A 46 13.21 -9.23 19.49
N ARG A 47 12.28 -10.18 19.67
CA ARG A 47 11.81 -11.06 18.61
C ARG A 47 11.16 -10.26 17.47
N LEU A 48 10.26 -9.32 17.80
CA LEU A 48 9.61 -8.46 16.82
C LEU A 48 10.63 -7.62 16.03
N TYR A 49 11.63 -7.03 16.69
CA TYR A 49 12.72 -6.31 16.02
C TYR A 49 13.43 -7.19 14.98
N ARG A 50 13.77 -8.43 15.36
CA ARG A 50 14.42 -9.39 14.45
C ARG A 50 13.53 -9.77 13.28
N GLU A 51 12.27 -10.10 13.54
CA GLU A 51 11.31 -10.48 12.50
C GLU A 51 11.09 -9.36 11.48
N VAL A 52 10.88 -8.12 11.95
CA VAL A 52 10.71 -6.94 11.08
C VAL A 52 11.96 -6.66 10.26
N THR A 53 13.13 -6.64 10.92
CA THR A 53 14.39 -6.34 10.24
C THR A 53 14.74 -7.41 9.21
N LEU A 54 14.53 -8.68 9.53
CA LEU A 54 14.76 -9.79 8.59
C LEU A 54 13.81 -9.72 7.40
N ALA A 55 12.52 -9.51 7.63
CA ALA A 55 11.53 -9.39 6.57
C ALA A 55 11.88 -8.24 5.60
N LEU A 56 12.27 -7.07 6.12
CA LEU A 56 12.73 -5.94 5.31
C LEU A 56 14.00 -6.27 4.55
N ARG A 57 15.06 -6.74 5.22
CA ARG A 57 16.34 -7.06 4.53
C ARG A 57 16.18 -8.10 3.44
N THR A 58 15.41 -9.16 3.69
CA THR A 58 15.17 -10.20 2.68
C THR A 58 14.31 -9.66 1.54
N GLY A 59 13.25 -8.90 1.84
CA GLY A 59 12.39 -8.30 0.83
C GLY A 59 13.12 -7.28 -0.06
N LEU A 60 13.93 -6.41 0.54
CA LEU A 60 14.72 -5.39 -0.17
C LEU A 60 15.82 -6.03 -1.01
N LYS A 61 16.53 -7.03 -0.47
CA LYS A 61 17.55 -7.77 -1.23
C LYS A 61 16.98 -8.47 -2.47
N ASP A 62 15.80 -9.07 -2.33
CA ASP A 62 15.13 -9.70 -3.47
C ASP A 62 14.61 -8.63 -4.45
N ALA A 63 14.09 -7.49 -3.95
CA ALA A 63 13.63 -6.36 -4.76
C ALA A 63 14.77 -5.63 -5.50
N SER A 64 16.00 -5.67 -4.99
CA SER A 64 17.19 -5.11 -5.62
C SER A 64 17.89 -6.09 -6.57
N ALA A 65 17.31 -7.27 -6.84
CA ALA A 65 17.94 -8.27 -7.67
C ALA A 65 17.92 -7.91 -9.16
N GLU A 66 18.92 -8.39 -9.90
CA GLU A 66 19.03 -8.18 -11.36
C GLU A 66 17.97 -8.95 -12.16
N PHE A 67 17.44 -10.03 -11.56
CA PHE A 67 16.46 -10.91 -12.18
C PHE A 67 15.02 -10.53 -11.80
N SER A 68 14.17 -10.39 -12.82
CA SER A 68 12.78 -9.98 -12.63
C SER A 68 11.97 -10.89 -11.69
N PHE A 69 12.17 -12.21 -11.77
CA PHE A 69 11.49 -13.15 -10.87
C PHE A 69 11.80 -12.87 -9.38
N LEU A 70 13.06 -12.55 -9.07
CA LEU A 70 13.47 -12.24 -7.70
C LEU A 70 12.91 -10.89 -7.26
N ARG A 71 12.91 -9.88 -8.13
CA ARG A 71 12.29 -8.58 -7.82
C ARG A 71 10.79 -8.74 -7.53
N LEU A 72 10.05 -9.44 -8.38
CA LEU A 72 8.63 -9.74 -8.15
C LEU A 72 8.39 -10.47 -6.82
N ARG A 73 9.25 -11.42 -6.47
CA ARG A 73 9.19 -12.12 -5.18
C ARG A 73 9.44 -11.15 -4.01
N GLY A 74 10.47 -10.31 -4.11
CA GLY A 74 10.80 -9.30 -3.12
C GLY A 74 9.67 -8.31 -2.90
N LEU A 75 9.13 -7.73 -3.98
CA LEU A 75 8.02 -6.79 -3.94
C LEU A 75 6.75 -7.40 -3.33
N ARG A 76 6.40 -8.65 -3.67
CA ARG A 76 5.27 -9.36 -3.03
C ARG A 76 5.53 -9.60 -1.54
N SER A 77 6.76 -9.96 -1.17
CA SER A 77 7.16 -10.14 0.22
C SER A 77 7.01 -8.83 1.01
N LEU A 78 7.52 -7.72 0.47
CA LEU A 78 7.40 -6.39 1.06
C LEU A 78 5.94 -5.97 1.22
N LEU A 79 5.10 -6.17 0.19
CA LEU A 79 3.68 -5.84 0.26
C LEU A 79 2.94 -6.63 1.35
N ASN A 80 3.22 -7.93 1.46
CA ASN A 80 2.65 -8.76 2.53
C ASN A 80 3.17 -8.37 3.91
N PHE A 81 4.45 -7.99 4.01
CA PHE A 81 5.05 -7.48 5.22
C PHE A 81 4.38 -6.17 5.67
N LEU A 82 4.19 -5.19 4.78
CA LEU A 82 3.51 -3.92 5.09
C LEU A 82 2.07 -4.16 5.53
N ARG A 83 1.34 -5.10 4.91
CA ARG A 83 0.00 -5.50 5.37
C ARG A 83 0.03 -6.03 6.80
N SER A 84 1.06 -6.79 7.17
CA SER A 84 1.22 -7.32 8.53
C SER A 84 1.64 -6.23 9.54
N VAL A 85 2.41 -5.24 9.10
CA VAL A 85 2.78 -4.07 9.91
C VAL A 85 1.54 -3.22 10.23
N ALA A 86 0.67 -2.99 9.25
CA ALA A 86 -0.54 -2.18 9.39
C ALA A 86 -1.56 -2.75 10.41
N GLN A 87 -1.37 -3.96 10.92
CA GLN A 87 -2.26 -4.60 11.90
C GLN A 87 -1.98 -4.17 13.36
N SER A 88 -0.88 -3.46 13.64
CA SER A 88 -0.53 -3.07 15.01
C SER A 88 0.32 -1.81 15.06
N ASP A 89 -0.07 -0.84 15.89
CA ASP A 89 0.66 0.42 16.10
C ASP A 89 2.12 0.18 16.55
N SER A 90 2.36 -0.86 17.35
CA SER A 90 3.71 -1.23 17.78
C SER A 90 4.62 -1.61 16.62
N ARG A 91 4.06 -2.24 15.58
CA ARG A 91 4.78 -2.62 14.35
C ARG A 91 4.93 -1.44 13.42
N ILE A 92 3.94 -0.54 13.35
CA ILE A 92 4.01 0.71 12.59
C ILE A 92 5.15 1.59 13.13
N ASN A 93 5.20 1.81 14.44
CA ASN A 93 6.26 2.56 15.10
C ASN A 93 7.65 1.95 14.84
N LEU A 94 7.72 0.62 14.92
CA LEU A 94 8.96 -0.10 14.64
C LEU A 94 9.37 0.03 13.16
N PHE A 95 8.43 -0.07 12.23
CA PHE A 95 8.68 0.17 10.81
C PHE A 95 9.21 1.59 10.58
N CYS A 96 8.59 2.61 11.15
CA CYS A 96 9.06 4.00 11.05
C CYS A 96 10.52 4.13 11.53
N GLN A 97 10.87 3.52 12.66
CA GLN A 97 12.26 3.49 13.15
C GLN A 97 13.23 2.83 12.16
N THR A 98 12.80 1.76 11.49
CA THR A 98 13.65 1.12 10.46
C THR A 98 13.86 2.01 9.25
N GLN A 99 12.93 2.91 8.92
CA GLN A 99 13.08 3.82 7.78
C GLN A 99 14.09 4.95 8.02
N SER A 100 14.56 5.15 9.26
CA SER A 100 15.72 6.00 9.55
C SER A 100 17.06 5.32 9.27
N ILE A 101 17.08 4.00 9.03
CA ILE A 101 18.29 3.22 8.77
C ILE A 101 18.47 3.05 7.26
N PRO A 102 19.56 3.58 6.64
CA PRO A 102 19.74 3.60 5.19
C PRO A 102 19.55 2.24 4.49
N GLU A 103 20.09 1.17 5.07
CA GLU A 103 19.99 -0.19 4.52
C GLU A 103 18.57 -0.78 4.51
N LEU A 104 17.65 -0.19 5.28
CA LEU A 104 16.29 -0.67 5.47
C LEU A 104 15.24 0.27 4.86
N GLN A 105 15.69 1.35 4.21
CA GLN A 105 14.81 2.30 3.54
C GLN A 105 14.18 1.64 2.32
N VAL A 106 12.85 1.61 2.30
CA VAL A 106 12.11 0.98 1.21
C VAL A 106 12.05 1.89 -0.01
N VAL A 107 11.77 3.17 0.20
CA VAL A 107 11.51 4.14 -0.88
C VAL A 107 12.70 4.24 -1.85
N PRO A 108 13.95 4.50 -1.41
CA PRO A 108 15.08 4.64 -2.33
C PRO A 108 15.34 3.37 -3.15
N VAL A 109 15.21 2.19 -2.54
CA VAL A 109 15.41 0.89 -3.21
C VAL A 109 14.37 0.68 -4.32
N LEU A 110 13.12 1.05 -4.09
CA LEU A 110 12.08 0.97 -5.12
C LEU A 110 12.38 1.90 -6.30
N PHE A 111 12.88 3.11 -6.05
CA PHE A 111 13.29 4.00 -7.13
C PHE A 111 14.45 3.43 -7.91
N GLU A 112 15.54 3.07 -7.24
CA GLU A 112 16.75 2.61 -7.90
C GLU A 112 16.53 1.37 -8.76
N HIS A 113 15.74 0.40 -8.28
CA HIS A 113 15.65 -0.92 -8.92
C HIS A 113 14.34 -1.23 -9.62
N CYS A 114 13.29 -0.43 -9.42
CA CYS A 114 11.96 -0.72 -9.98
C CYS A 114 11.36 0.45 -10.75
N LEU A 115 11.49 1.69 -10.25
CA LEU A 115 10.75 2.86 -10.77
C LEU A 115 11.61 3.86 -11.55
N LYS A 116 12.94 3.80 -11.45
CA LYS A 116 13.82 4.62 -12.27
C LYS A 116 13.62 4.20 -13.73
N GLU A 117 13.14 5.13 -14.55
CA GLU A 117 13.20 4.97 -16.00
C GLU A 117 14.66 4.70 -16.33
N GLY A 118 14.93 3.55 -16.95
CA GLY A 118 16.26 3.28 -17.46
C GLY A 118 16.61 4.47 -18.35
N GLU A 119 17.66 5.20 -18.00
CA GLU A 119 18.35 5.98 -19.02
C GLU A 119 18.59 4.97 -20.14
N ASP A 120 18.10 5.33 -21.33
CA ASP A 120 18.15 4.53 -22.54
C ASP A 120 19.65 4.29 -22.81
N ASP A 121 20.25 3.32 -22.12
CA ASP A 121 21.56 2.73 -22.40
C ASP A 121 21.33 1.92 -23.69
N ARG A 122 20.97 2.65 -24.75
CA ARG A 122 21.21 2.26 -26.11
C ARG A 122 22.67 1.90 -26.12
N VAL A 123 22.94 0.64 -26.39
CA VAL A 123 24.29 0.18 -26.68
C VAL A 123 24.71 0.89 -27.97
N GLU A 124 25.13 2.15 -27.87
CA GLU A 124 25.77 2.90 -28.93
C GLU A 124 27.20 2.39 -29.01
N SER A 125 27.34 1.39 -29.87
CA SER A 125 28.58 0.77 -30.32
C SER A 125 29.21 -0.30 -29.43
N LEU A 126 29.44 -1.44 -30.08
CA LEU A 126 30.21 -2.60 -29.60
C LEU A 126 31.73 -2.33 -29.59
N ASP A 127 32.19 -1.09 -29.75
CA ASP A 127 33.62 -0.77 -29.84
C ASP A 127 34.37 -0.81 -28.49
N VAL A 128 33.69 -1.05 -27.37
CA VAL A 128 34.30 -1.17 -26.03
C VAL A 128 34.61 -2.64 -25.68
N ILE A 129 35.26 -3.36 -26.60
CA ILE A 129 35.72 -4.75 -26.39
C ILE A 129 37.04 -4.80 -25.58
N PHE A 130 37.67 -3.65 -25.28
CA PHE A 130 38.95 -3.62 -24.56
C PHE A 130 38.92 -2.64 -23.36
N GLY A 131 38.66 -3.17 -22.16
CA GLY A 131 39.19 -2.61 -20.91
C GLY A 131 38.24 -1.87 -19.97
N VAL A 132 36.91 -2.02 -20.08
CA VAL A 132 35.95 -1.34 -19.17
C VAL A 132 35.19 -2.35 -18.32
N GLU A 133 34.96 -2.00 -17.05
CA GLU A 133 34.18 -2.78 -16.09
C GLU A 133 32.83 -3.21 -16.70
N PRO A 134 32.37 -4.45 -16.46
CA PRO A 134 31.17 -4.98 -17.09
C PRO A 134 29.97 -4.07 -16.78
N LEU A 135 29.39 -3.50 -17.83
CA LEU A 135 28.13 -2.77 -17.77
C LEU A 135 27.10 -3.66 -17.08
N LYS A 136 26.52 -3.21 -15.96
CA LYS A 136 25.43 -3.93 -15.29
C LYS A 136 24.20 -3.85 -16.20
N ILE A 137 24.00 -4.86 -17.03
CA ILE A 137 22.79 -5.01 -17.84
C ILE A 137 21.63 -5.34 -16.90
N THR A 138 21.07 -4.33 -16.23
CA THR A 138 19.85 -4.51 -15.47
C THR A 138 18.69 -4.62 -16.44
N SER A 139 18.00 -5.76 -16.41
CA SER A 139 16.77 -5.92 -17.18
C SER A 139 15.77 -4.82 -16.79
N PRO A 140 15.15 -4.11 -17.74
CA PRO A 140 14.18 -3.08 -17.43
C PRO A 140 13.01 -3.67 -16.64
N SER A 141 12.42 -2.86 -15.77
CA SER A 141 11.27 -3.28 -14.96
C SER A 141 10.07 -3.61 -15.84
N THR A 142 9.46 -4.78 -15.61
CA THR A 142 8.20 -5.18 -16.25
C THR A 142 7.02 -4.40 -15.66
N GLY A 143 5.92 -4.28 -16.41
CA GLY A 143 4.70 -3.63 -15.90
C GLY A 143 4.15 -4.24 -14.60
N ALA A 144 4.35 -5.54 -14.38
CA ALA A 144 3.97 -6.22 -13.14
C ALA A 144 4.85 -5.81 -11.94
N GLU A 145 6.15 -5.57 -12.17
CA GLU A 145 7.06 -5.06 -11.15
C GLU A 145 6.74 -3.63 -10.78
N ILE A 146 6.51 -2.78 -11.78
CA ILE A 146 6.12 -1.38 -11.59
C ILE A 146 4.82 -1.31 -10.77
N ALA A 147 3.80 -2.09 -11.14
CA ALA A 147 2.53 -2.11 -10.41
C ALA A 147 2.69 -2.57 -8.95
N LEU A 148 3.53 -3.57 -8.67
CA LEU A 148 3.80 -4.00 -7.31
C LEU A 148 4.63 -2.98 -6.52
N ALA A 149 5.65 -2.39 -7.15
CA ALA A 149 6.49 -1.36 -6.55
C ALA A 149 5.68 -0.13 -6.15
N LEU A 150 4.78 0.34 -7.00
CA LEU A 150 3.85 1.43 -6.68
C LEU A 150 2.95 1.09 -5.48
N ARG A 151 2.47 -0.15 -5.38
CA ARG A 151 1.68 -0.59 -4.20
C ARG A 151 2.50 -0.69 -2.92
N VAL A 152 3.77 -1.09 -3.01
CA VAL A 152 4.67 -1.08 -1.86
C VAL A 152 4.93 0.37 -1.42
N LEU A 153 5.20 1.26 -2.38
CA LEU A 153 5.43 2.68 -2.14
C LEU A 153 4.23 3.35 -1.47
N GLU A 154 3.01 3.08 -1.96
CA GLU A 154 1.75 3.52 -1.35
C GLU A 154 1.66 3.06 0.11
N GLY A 155 1.89 1.77 0.37
CA GLY A 155 1.89 1.23 1.72
C GLY A 155 2.91 1.89 2.65
N CYS A 156 4.09 2.26 2.13
CA CYS A 156 5.08 3.01 2.91
C CYS A 156 4.62 4.43 3.23
N CYS A 157 4.05 5.15 2.25
CA CYS A 157 3.57 6.53 2.43
C CYS A 157 2.39 6.60 3.41
N LEU A 158 1.54 5.58 3.44
CA LEU A 158 0.44 5.48 4.41
C LEU A 158 0.93 5.24 5.84
N LEU A 159 2.02 4.51 6.01
CA LEU A 159 2.55 4.14 7.32
C LEU A 159 3.56 5.16 7.88
N HIS A 160 4.20 5.95 7.02
CA HIS A 160 5.32 6.81 7.40
C HIS A 160 5.38 8.10 6.56
N SER A 161 5.21 9.25 7.21
CA SER A 161 5.14 10.55 6.52
C SER A 161 6.44 10.95 5.83
N GLU A 162 7.63 10.59 6.34
CA GLU A 162 8.87 10.90 5.64
C GLU A 162 9.04 10.06 4.37
N SER A 163 8.43 8.87 4.31
CA SER A 163 8.41 8.08 3.07
C SER A 163 7.65 8.80 1.97
N THR A 164 6.60 9.57 2.31
CA THR A 164 5.91 10.46 1.37
C THR A 164 6.85 11.55 0.88
N ILE A 165 7.57 12.23 1.78
CA ILE A 165 8.53 13.29 1.42
C ILE A 165 9.63 12.74 0.48
N LEU A 166 10.17 11.56 0.77
CA LEU A 166 11.14 10.90 -0.10
C LEU A 166 10.55 10.57 -1.47
N ALA A 167 9.32 10.07 -1.53
CA ALA A 167 8.63 9.83 -2.80
C ALA A 167 8.45 11.12 -3.62
N HIS A 168 8.14 12.25 -2.98
CA HIS A 168 8.12 13.57 -3.63
C HIS A 168 9.49 13.95 -4.19
N GLN A 169 10.56 13.77 -3.42
CA GLN A 169 11.93 14.11 -3.84
C GLN A 169 12.37 13.30 -5.07
N HIS A 170 11.93 12.04 -5.16
CA HIS A 170 12.20 11.18 -6.31
C HIS A 170 11.27 11.43 -7.52
N LYS A 171 10.47 12.51 -7.53
CA LYS A 171 9.51 12.86 -8.58
C LYS A 171 8.50 11.76 -8.92
N ALA A 172 8.23 10.86 -7.98
CA ALA A 172 7.34 9.72 -8.17
C ALA A 172 5.87 10.11 -8.44
N ILE A 173 5.54 11.37 -8.16
CA ILE A 173 4.16 11.86 -8.05
C ILE A 173 3.61 12.39 -9.38
N GLU A 174 4.38 12.30 -10.46
CA GLU A 174 3.76 12.29 -11.79
C GLU A 174 3.03 10.95 -12.06
N VAL A 175 3.35 9.87 -11.33
CA VAL A 175 2.79 8.51 -11.52
C VAL A 175 1.82 8.08 -10.41
N ILE A 176 1.91 8.67 -9.21
CA ILE A 176 1.10 8.33 -8.01
C ILE A 176 -0.30 8.99 -7.91
N PRO A 177 -0.67 10.08 -8.59
CA PRO A 177 -1.85 10.86 -8.19
C PRO A 177 -3.16 10.12 -8.50
N LEU A 178 -3.14 9.06 -9.30
CA LEU A 178 -4.28 8.15 -9.42
C LEU A 178 -4.32 7.12 -8.28
N PHE A 179 -3.19 6.56 -7.88
CA PHE A 179 -3.17 5.47 -6.91
C PHE A 179 -3.49 5.93 -5.49
N HIS A 180 -3.07 7.14 -5.11
CA HIS A 180 -3.42 7.76 -3.83
C HIS A 180 -4.93 8.03 -3.69
N VAL A 181 -5.63 8.13 -4.82
CA VAL A 181 -7.07 8.41 -4.88
C VAL A 181 -7.89 7.11 -4.92
N PHE A 182 -7.29 5.97 -5.27
CA PHE A 182 -8.02 4.72 -5.59
C PHE A 182 -7.75 3.57 -4.64
N ARG A 183 -7.82 3.83 -3.33
CA ARG A 183 -7.92 2.77 -2.33
C ARG A 183 -9.24 2.02 -2.51
N TYR A 184 -9.24 0.83 -3.12
CA TYR A 184 -10.46 0.01 -3.27
C TYR A 184 -11.13 -0.35 -1.91
N SER A 185 -10.40 -0.25 -0.79
CA SER A 185 -10.92 -0.48 0.56
C SER A 185 -11.18 0.79 1.39
N ASP A 186 -10.78 2.01 0.96
CA ASP A 186 -11.12 3.30 1.66
C ASP A 186 -11.98 4.19 0.79
N PHE A 187 -12.21 3.89 -0.49
CA PHE A 187 -13.03 4.75 -1.34
C PHE A 187 -14.45 4.93 -0.78
N GLU A 188 -14.99 3.90 -0.11
CA GLU A 188 -16.25 3.94 0.64
C GLU A 188 -16.13 4.55 2.05
N VAL A 189 -14.94 4.55 2.68
CA VAL A 189 -14.73 4.97 4.09
C VAL A 189 -14.19 6.41 4.20
N CYS A 190 -13.49 6.92 3.18
CA CYS A 190 -12.77 8.19 3.18
C CYS A 190 -13.29 9.20 2.15
N ASN A 191 -14.54 9.06 1.70
CA ASN A 191 -15.16 10.03 0.78
C ASN A 191 -14.36 10.21 -0.54
N GLY A 192 -13.77 9.11 -1.05
CA GLY A 192 -12.84 9.17 -2.18
C GLY A 192 -13.46 9.72 -3.47
N ILE A 193 -14.78 9.59 -3.65
CA ILE A 193 -15.53 10.22 -4.75
C ILE A 193 -15.43 11.74 -4.69
N GLU A 194 -15.45 12.32 -3.49
CA GLU A 194 -15.39 13.76 -3.30
C GLU A 194 -14.02 14.32 -3.67
N GLU A 195 -12.94 13.66 -3.27
CA GLU A 195 -11.57 14.04 -3.65
C GLU A 195 -11.35 13.93 -5.17
N VAL A 196 -11.81 12.84 -5.79
CA VAL A 196 -11.79 12.72 -7.27
C VAL A 196 -12.57 13.87 -7.91
N ALA A 197 -13.74 14.20 -7.39
CA ALA A 197 -14.56 15.26 -7.94
C ALA A 197 -13.93 16.65 -7.75
N VAL A 198 -13.25 16.90 -6.62
CA VAL A 198 -12.45 18.13 -6.42
C VAL A 198 -11.36 18.22 -7.47
N LEU A 199 -10.58 17.15 -7.68
CA LEU A 199 -9.50 17.12 -8.66
C LEU A 199 -9.98 17.31 -10.09
N ILE A 200 -11.08 16.67 -10.49
CA ILE A 200 -11.60 16.80 -11.86
C ILE A 200 -12.16 18.21 -12.13
N ARG A 201 -12.76 18.85 -11.12
CA ARG A 201 -13.33 20.21 -11.24
C ARG A 201 -12.27 21.31 -11.17
N ASP A 202 -11.12 21.05 -10.56
CA ASP A 202 -10.08 22.05 -10.43
C ASP A 202 -9.38 22.32 -11.77
N LYS A 203 -9.67 23.48 -12.36
CA LYS A 203 -9.10 23.94 -13.64
C LYS A 203 -7.60 24.28 -13.53
N GLN A 204 -7.05 24.40 -12.31
CA GLN A 204 -5.62 24.63 -12.07
C GLN A 204 -4.80 23.34 -12.04
N VAL A 205 -5.47 22.19 -11.91
CA VAL A 205 -4.83 20.87 -11.95
C VAL A 205 -4.53 20.48 -13.40
N ASP A 206 -3.39 19.81 -13.59
CA ASP A 206 -2.95 19.31 -14.89
C ASP A 206 -4.06 18.54 -15.64
N GLU A 207 -4.24 18.85 -16.93
CA GLU A 207 -5.33 18.30 -17.74
C GLU A 207 -5.23 16.79 -17.88
N ASN A 208 -4.01 16.25 -17.98
CA ASN A 208 -3.79 14.81 -18.06
C ASN A 208 -4.16 14.13 -16.73
N LEU A 209 -3.86 14.75 -15.59
CA LEU A 209 -4.33 14.27 -14.30
C LEU A 209 -5.86 14.28 -14.19
N ARG A 210 -6.52 15.39 -14.56
CA ARG A 210 -8.00 15.48 -14.58
C ARG A 210 -8.60 14.37 -15.44
N LEU A 211 -8.00 14.13 -16.61
CA LEU A 211 -8.47 13.12 -17.57
C LEU A 211 -8.33 11.70 -17.02
N LYS A 212 -7.22 11.42 -16.35
CA LYS A 212 -6.99 10.14 -15.68
C LYS A 212 -7.93 9.92 -14.49
N CYS A 213 -8.29 10.96 -13.76
CA CYS A 213 -9.35 10.89 -12.75
C CYS A 213 -10.72 10.54 -13.38
N GLY A 214 -11.03 11.09 -14.56
CA GLY A 214 -12.23 10.73 -15.33
C GLY A 214 -12.23 9.28 -15.81
N GLU A 215 -11.12 8.78 -16.36
CA GLU A 215 -10.95 7.38 -16.79
C GLU A 215 -11.18 6.42 -15.61
N PHE A 216 -10.70 6.79 -14.43
CA PHE A 216 -10.94 5.99 -13.23
C PHE A 216 -12.41 5.95 -12.84
N LEU A 217 -13.12 7.09 -12.77
CA LEU A 217 -14.52 7.08 -12.36
C LEU A 217 -15.36 6.14 -13.21
N LEU A 218 -15.06 6.11 -14.52
CA LEU A 218 -15.68 5.18 -15.47
C LEU A 218 -15.39 3.71 -15.13
N LEU A 219 -14.14 3.37 -14.82
CA LEU A 219 -13.74 2.03 -14.41
C LEU A 219 -14.33 1.63 -13.05
N PHE A 220 -14.34 2.56 -12.10
CA PHE A 220 -14.87 2.37 -10.76
C PHE A 220 -16.37 2.09 -10.80
N ILE A 221 -17.15 2.92 -11.50
CA ILE A 221 -18.59 2.70 -11.65
C ILE A 221 -18.89 1.44 -12.45
N GLY A 222 -18.13 1.16 -13.52
CA GLY A 222 -18.26 -0.12 -14.24
C GLY A 222 -18.00 -1.34 -13.35
N HIS A 223 -17.10 -1.22 -12.37
CA HIS A 223 -16.83 -2.29 -11.41
C HIS A 223 -17.93 -2.41 -10.35
N VAL A 224 -18.37 -1.29 -9.76
CA VAL A 224 -19.44 -1.23 -8.76
C VAL A 224 -20.75 -1.79 -9.32
N ASN A 225 -21.09 -1.45 -10.57
CA ASN A 225 -22.29 -1.94 -11.26
C ASN A 225 -22.30 -3.45 -11.49
N ARG A 226 -21.14 -4.10 -11.49
CA ARG A 226 -21.01 -5.55 -11.70
C ARG A 226 -21.20 -6.35 -10.42
N ARG A 227 -21.15 -5.70 -9.25
CA ARG A 227 -21.25 -6.35 -7.95
C ARG A 227 -22.73 -6.38 -7.54
N GLU A 228 -23.33 -7.57 -7.44
CA GLU A 228 -24.72 -7.78 -7.02
C GLU A 228 -24.93 -7.49 -5.52
N GLY A 229 -24.68 -6.26 -5.06
CA GLY A 229 -24.83 -5.84 -3.66
C GLY A 229 -25.72 -4.60 -3.47
N PRO A 230 -26.40 -4.41 -2.32
CA PRO A 230 -27.26 -3.26 -2.06
C PRO A 230 -26.53 -2.08 -1.37
N PRO A 231 -27.04 -0.83 -1.44
CA PRO A 231 -27.70 -0.17 -2.56
C PRO A 231 -26.73 0.78 -3.30
N LEU A 232 -26.68 0.62 -4.62
CA LEU A 232 -26.06 1.50 -5.63
C LEU A 232 -26.47 2.99 -5.54
N TYR A 233 -27.49 3.32 -4.75
CA TYR A 233 -28.12 4.63 -4.73
C TYR A 233 -27.22 5.75 -4.20
N THR A 234 -26.39 5.48 -3.20
CA THR A 234 -25.57 6.52 -2.55
C THR A 234 -24.48 7.05 -3.49
N ILE A 235 -23.74 6.15 -4.16
CA ILE A 235 -22.64 6.52 -5.06
C ILE A 235 -23.14 7.31 -6.28
N HIS A 236 -24.30 6.95 -6.83
CA HIS A 236 -24.88 7.69 -7.96
C HIS A 236 -25.36 9.08 -7.56
N GLU A 237 -26.02 9.21 -6.41
CA GLU A 237 -26.44 10.52 -5.91
C GLU A 237 -25.23 11.38 -5.51
N ASP A 238 -24.16 10.79 -4.96
CA ASP A 238 -22.92 11.51 -4.64
C ASP A 238 -22.25 12.05 -5.91
N ILE A 239 -22.14 11.24 -6.97
CA ILE A 239 -21.59 11.70 -8.26
C ILE A 239 -22.47 12.78 -8.88
N ARG A 240 -23.79 12.63 -8.84
CA ARG A 240 -24.73 13.67 -9.32
C ARG A 240 -24.59 14.97 -8.54
N ARG A 241 -24.48 14.90 -7.21
CA ARG A 241 -24.27 16.07 -6.34
C ARG A 241 -22.94 16.75 -6.60
N LEU A 242 -21.88 15.99 -6.86
CA LEU A 242 -20.53 16.50 -6.99
C LEU A 242 -20.23 16.98 -8.42
N LEU A 243 -20.55 16.19 -9.44
CA LEU A 243 -20.19 16.47 -10.83
C LEU A 243 -21.35 17.03 -11.66
N GLY A 244 -22.57 17.03 -11.13
CA GLY A 244 -23.76 17.48 -11.84
C GLY A 244 -24.43 16.38 -12.69
N GLU A 245 -25.69 16.62 -13.07
CA GLU A 245 -26.55 15.64 -13.75
C GLU A 245 -25.96 15.18 -15.10
N THR A 246 -25.40 16.11 -15.86
CA THR A 246 -24.87 15.85 -17.21
C THR A 246 -23.67 14.90 -17.17
N SER A 247 -22.70 15.20 -16.30
CA SER A 247 -21.49 14.38 -16.14
C SER A 247 -21.83 13.02 -15.52
N ALA A 248 -22.73 12.98 -14.54
CA ALA A 248 -23.20 11.73 -13.95
C ALA A 248 -23.88 10.81 -14.99
N SER A 249 -24.70 11.39 -15.88
CA SER A 249 -25.37 10.65 -16.95
C SER A 249 -24.39 10.06 -17.96
N LEU A 250 -23.34 10.81 -18.32
CA LEU A 250 -22.28 10.34 -19.21
C LEU A 250 -21.48 9.19 -18.58
N ILE A 251 -21.10 9.32 -17.31
CA ILE A 251 -20.39 8.28 -16.55
C ILE A 251 -21.23 7.00 -16.50
N TRP A 252 -22.53 7.14 -16.22
CA TRP A 252 -23.45 6.02 -16.16
C TRP A 252 -23.58 5.30 -17.50
N ALA A 253 -23.83 6.04 -18.59
CA ALA A 253 -23.92 5.46 -19.93
C ALA A 253 -22.64 4.73 -20.33
N ALA A 254 -21.48 5.34 -20.07
CA ALA A 254 -20.17 4.79 -20.41
C ALA A 254 -19.83 3.52 -19.61
N SER A 255 -20.30 3.39 -18.37
CA SER A 255 -20.07 2.21 -17.52
C SER A 255 -20.67 0.90 -18.08
N GLN A 256 -21.66 0.99 -18.96
CA GLN A 256 -22.35 -0.16 -19.57
C GLN A 256 -21.56 -0.80 -20.73
N PHE A 257 -20.54 -0.13 -21.27
CA PHE A 257 -19.81 -0.58 -22.46
C PHE A 257 -18.58 -1.46 -22.15
N GLY A 258 -18.25 -1.67 -20.88
CA GLY A 258 -16.94 -2.20 -20.45
C GLY A 258 -16.66 -3.69 -20.67
N SER A 259 -17.66 -4.52 -20.99
CA SER A 259 -17.52 -5.99 -20.99
C SER A 259 -17.38 -6.68 -22.36
N THR A 260 -17.50 -5.95 -23.48
CA THR A 260 -17.55 -6.55 -24.84
C THR A 260 -16.39 -6.16 -25.75
N LEU A 261 -15.52 -5.24 -25.32
CA LEU A 261 -14.43 -4.70 -26.14
C LEU A 261 -13.07 -5.30 -25.79
N ASP A 262 -12.21 -5.44 -26.82
CA ASP A 262 -10.80 -5.80 -26.68
C ASP A 262 -10.05 -4.79 -25.77
N PRO A 263 -9.07 -5.20 -24.95
CA PRO A 263 -8.34 -4.32 -24.03
C PRO A 263 -7.79 -3.01 -24.63
N GLU A 264 -7.28 -3.00 -25.87
CA GLU A 264 -6.77 -1.76 -26.48
C GLU A 264 -7.90 -0.81 -26.89
N GLN A 265 -8.97 -1.37 -27.45
CA GLN A 265 -10.18 -0.62 -27.83
C GLN A 265 -10.89 -0.04 -26.60
N ARG A 266 -10.88 -0.78 -25.50
CA ARG A 266 -11.43 -0.35 -24.21
C ARG A 266 -10.66 0.83 -23.61
N MET A 267 -9.33 0.84 -23.72
CA MET A 267 -8.53 1.98 -23.24
C MET A 267 -8.83 3.24 -24.04
N THR A 268 -8.89 3.13 -25.37
CA THR A 268 -9.25 4.25 -26.26
C THR A 268 -10.67 4.75 -25.99
N ALA A 269 -11.63 3.85 -25.80
CA ALA A 269 -13.01 4.22 -25.48
C ALA A 269 -13.12 4.92 -24.12
N LEU A 270 -12.43 4.43 -23.08
CA LEU A 270 -12.39 5.06 -21.76
C LEU A 270 -11.82 6.47 -21.84
N HIS A 271 -10.72 6.65 -22.58
CA HIS A 271 -10.10 7.94 -22.77
C HIS A 271 -11.05 8.95 -23.44
N ILE A 272 -11.75 8.54 -24.50
CA ILE A 272 -12.72 9.38 -25.21
C ILE A 272 -13.89 9.76 -24.29
N GLN A 273 -14.41 8.82 -23.50
CA GLN A 273 -15.52 9.10 -22.59
C GLN A 273 -15.09 9.97 -21.41
N ALA A 274 -13.91 9.75 -20.85
CA ALA A 274 -13.34 10.60 -19.81
C ALA A 274 -13.21 12.05 -20.31
N ARG A 275 -12.73 12.24 -21.53
CA ARG A 275 -12.64 13.56 -22.16
C ARG A 275 -14.00 14.25 -22.27
N ARG A 276 -15.04 13.53 -22.69
CA ARG A 276 -16.42 14.06 -22.75
C ARG A 276 -16.97 14.45 -21.37
N VAL A 277 -16.62 13.69 -20.33
CA VAL A 277 -17.00 14.02 -18.96
C VAL A 277 -16.32 15.32 -18.53
N LEU A 278 -15.03 15.50 -18.81
CA LEU A 278 -14.31 16.75 -18.52
C LEU A 278 -14.89 17.93 -19.30
N GLU A 279 -15.12 17.77 -20.59
CA GLU A 279 -15.74 18.79 -21.45
C GLU A 279 -17.12 19.22 -20.89
N SER A 280 -17.90 18.28 -20.33
CA SER A 280 -19.19 18.60 -19.72
C SER A 280 -19.09 19.41 -18.42
N LEU A 281 -17.96 19.31 -17.70
CA LEU A 281 -17.69 20.05 -16.47
C LEU A 281 -17.15 21.45 -16.75
N ASP A 282 -16.43 21.63 -17.86
CA ASP A 282 -15.86 22.92 -18.25
C ASP A 282 -16.89 23.86 -18.92
N LEU A 283 -18.07 23.35 -19.27
CA LEU A 283 -19.21 24.13 -19.76
C LEU A 283 -19.95 24.91 -18.65
N TYR A 284 -19.55 24.72 -17.39
CA TYR A 284 -20.01 25.45 -16.21
C TYR A 284 -18.84 26.15 -15.49
#